data_AF-A0A7Z2NW75-F1
#
_entry.id   AF-A0A7Z2NW75-F1
#
_cell.length_a   1.000
_cell.length_b   1.000
_cell.length_c   1.000
_cell.angle_alpha   90.00
_cell.angle_beta   90.00
_cell.angle_gamma   90.00
#
_symmetry.space_group_name_H-M   'P 1'
#
loop_
_entity.id
_entity.type
_entity.pdbx_description
1 polymer ?
#
loop_
_entity_poly.entity_id
_entity_poly.type
_entity_poly.pdbx_seq_one_letter_code
_entity_poly.pdbx_strand_id
1 'polypeptide(L)'
;MTQDDRVEWLAAAADALREYPADLLRIGIAEARKRADHPSKIIPAVVGHVEELLIARRRELQRARDAASPPAPALPTDGSRHCSAEDAREILERYGFKSSVPATTVERGPRRLPTVDDYVALGVSRDVAEKAVADRRARCDGSPAPSNSSHRS
;
A
#
# COMPACT_ATOMS: atom_id res chain seq x y z
N MET A 1 36.45 20.16 -7.31
CA MET A 1 35.15 20.82 -7.35
C MET A 1 35.37 22.31 -7.26
N THR A 2 35.12 22.99 -8.36
CA THR A 2 35.21 24.45 -8.49
C THR A 2 34.08 25.13 -7.72
N GLN A 3 34.07 26.47 -7.69
CA GLN A 3 32.96 27.22 -7.12
C GLN A 3 31.68 27.07 -7.97
N ASP A 4 31.81 26.99 -9.29
CA ASP A 4 30.69 26.82 -10.20
C ASP A 4 30.05 25.43 -10.02
N ASP A 5 30.88 24.38 -9.90
CA ASP A 5 30.41 23.02 -9.61
C ASP A 5 29.61 22.97 -8.28
N ARG A 6 29.99 23.78 -7.28
CA ARG A 6 29.30 23.85 -5.99
C ARG A 6 27.93 24.50 -6.14
N VAL A 7 27.83 25.57 -6.92
CA VAL A 7 26.58 26.28 -7.15
C VAL A 7 25.61 25.39 -7.94
N GLU A 8 26.11 24.72 -8.98
CA GLU A 8 25.31 23.77 -9.76
C GLU A 8 24.80 22.62 -8.89
N TRP A 9 25.66 22.06 -8.04
CA TRP A 9 25.27 21.00 -7.12
C TRP A 9 24.22 21.47 -6.09
N LEU A 10 24.36 22.69 -5.55
CA LEU A 10 23.39 23.26 -4.62
C LEU A 10 22.04 23.52 -5.28
N ALA A 11 22.02 23.98 -6.54
CA ALA A 11 20.80 24.16 -7.30
C ALA A 11 20.08 22.83 -7.54
N ALA A 12 20.82 21.81 -7.99
CA ALA A 12 20.27 20.46 -8.17
C ALA A 12 19.72 19.87 -6.86
N ALA A 13 20.43 20.09 -5.74
CA ALA A 13 19.96 19.68 -4.42
C ALA A 13 18.68 20.40 -3.99
N ALA A 14 18.57 21.70 -4.25
CA ALA A 14 17.37 22.48 -3.95
C ALA A 14 16.16 21.97 -4.76
N ASP A 15 16.35 21.70 -6.05
CA ASP A 15 15.31 21.14 -6.91
C ASP A 15 14.86 19.76 -6.45
N ALA A 16 15.80 18.87 -6.08
CA ALA A 16 15.50 17.55 -5.57
C ALA A 16 14.69 17.58 -4.25
N LEU A 17 14.89 18.62 -3.43
CA LEU A 17 14.22 18.75 -2.14
C LEU A 17 12.93 19.58 -2.18
N ARG A 18 12.58 20.15 -3.33
CA ARG A 18 11.48 21.13 -3.48
C ARG A 18 10.10 20.61 -3.07
N GLU A 19 9.85 19.32 -3.26
CA GLU A 19 8.53 18.72 -2.99
C GLU A 19 8.32 18.33 -1.51
N TYR A 20 9.36 18.43 -0.69
CA TYR A 20 9.32 17.99 0.69
C TYR A 20 8.88 19.11 1.64
N PRO A 21 8.02 18.81 2.64
CA PRO A 21 7.64 19.77 3.67
C PRO A 21 8.85 20.27 4.47
N ALA A 22 8.91 21.59 4.71
CA ALA A 22 10.03 22.25 5.36
C ALA A 22 10.30 21.74 6.80
N ASP A 23 9.26 21.36 7.54
CA ASP A 23 9.37 20.75 8.87
C ASP A 23 10.10 19.40 8.81
N LEU A 24 9.77 18.55 7.85
CA LEU A 24 10.43 17.27 7.66
C LEU A 24 11.86 17.43 7.15
N LEU A 25 12.10 18.38 6.24
CA LEU A 25 13.46 18.70 5.78
C LEU A 25 14.39 19.11 6.92
N ARG A 26 13.93 19.90 7.90
CA ARG A 26 14.76 20.26 9.07
C ARG A 26 15.18 19.03 9.86
N ILE A 27 14.28 18.07 10.06
CA ILE A 27 14.56 16.80 10.76
C ILE A 27 15.54 15.96 9.93
N GLY A 28 15.26 15.80 8.63
CA GLY A 28 16.13 15.09 7.69
C GLY A 28 17.54 15.63 7.63
N ILE A 29 17.70 16.95 7.59
CA ILE A 29 19.01 17.61 7.60
C ILE A 29 19.74 17.35 8.92
N ALA A 30 19.05 17.43 10.06
CA ALA A 30 19.65 17.17 11.36
C ALA A 30 20.15 15.71 11.48
N GLU A 31 19.40 14.75 10.95
CA GLU A 31 19.81 13.34 10.92
C GLU A 31 20.93 13.07 9.90
N ALA A 32 20.85 13.66 8.71
CA ALA A 32 21.87 13.52 7.69
C ALA A 32 23.24 14.02 8.19
N ARG A 33 23.29 15.13 8.94
CA ARG A 33 24.53 15.65 9.53
C ARG A 33 25.21 14.69 10.50
N LYS A 34 24.46 13.75 11.11
CA LYS A 34 25.02 12.74 12.02
C LYS A 34 25.60 11.54 11.29
N ARG A 35 25.15 11.25 10.06
CA ARG A 35 25.43 10.00 9.34
C ARG A 35 26.25 10.19 8.07
N ALA A 36 26.11 11.34 7.41
CA ALA A 36 26.82 11.63 6.17
C ALA A 36 28.28 11.99 6.47
N ASP A 37 29.19 11.12 6.03
CA ASP A 37 30.64 11.29 6.06
C ASP A 37 31.16 12.09 4.86
N HIS A 38 30.32 12.36 3.86
CA HIS A 38 30.70 13.09 2.65
C HIS A 38 29.55 13.96 2.11
N PRO A 39 29.81 15.17 1.56
CA PRO A 39 28.77 16.07 1.04
C PRO A 39 27.83 15.42 0.02
N SER A 40 28.34 14.57 -0.87
CA SER A 40 27.52 13.86 -1.87
C SER A 40 26.50 12.89 -1.26
N LYS A 41 26.67 12.49 0.00
CA LYS A 41 25.75 11.59 0.72
C LYS A 41 24.70 12.34 1.55
N ILE A 42 24.82 13.66 1.71
CA ILE A 42 23.87 14.45 2.51
C ILE A 42 22.46 14.35 1.92
N ILE A 43 22.29 14.63 0.62
CA ILE A 43 20.96 14.61 -0.01
C ILE A 43 20.33 13.21 0.02
N PRO A 44 21.01 12.12 -0.37
CA PRO A 44 20.48 10.77 -0.20
C PRO A 44 20.08 10.45 1.24
N ALA A 45 20.87 10.87 2.24
CA ALA A 45 20.56 10.65 3.65
C ALA A 45 19.33 11.46 4.11
N VAL A 46 19.18 12.71 3.66
CA VAL A 46 17.99 13.54 3.92
C VAL A 46 16.76 12.87 3.32
N VAL A 47 16.80 12.52 2.04
CA VAL A 47 15.66 11.93 1.31
C VAL A 47 15.23 10.62 1.97
N GLY A 48 16.17 9.71 2.22
CA GLY A 48 15.85 8.42 2.86
C GLY A 48 15.18 8.58 4.22
N HIS A 49 15.58 9.55 5.03
CA HIS A 49 14.93 9.81 6.31
C HIS A 49 13.57 10.51 6.17
N VAL A 50 13.46 11.47 5.25
CA VAL A 50 12.24 12.25 5.05
C VAL A 50 11.13 11.41 4.44
N GLU A 51 11.43 10.50 3.51
CA GLU A 51 10.43 9.61 2.89
C GLU A 51 9.72 8.75 3.93
N GLU A 52 10.45 8.18 4.89
CA GLU A 52 9.87 7.40 5.99
C GLU A 52 8.88 8.22 6.82
N LEU A 53 9.28 9.43 7.22
CA LEU A 53 8.44 10.35 7.98
C LEU A 53 7.20 10.78 7.19
N LEU A 54 7.36 11.02 5.89
CA LEU A 54 6.29 11.45 5.01
C LEU A 54 5.26 10.33 4.78
N ILE A 55 5.71 9.08 4.62
CA ILE A 55 4.84 7.90 4.58
C ILE A 55 4.07 7.76 5.89
N ALA A 56 4.75 7.88 7.03
CA ALA A 56 4.10 7.81 8.34
C ALA A 56 3.03 8.90 8.51
N ARG A 57 3.36 10.15 8.13
CA ARG A 57 2.42 11.28 8.15
C ARG A 57 1.21 11.04 7.26
N ARG A 58 1.41 10.52 6.03
CA ARG A 58 0.30 10.19 5.12
C ARG A 58 -0.62 9.11 5.72
N ARG A 59 -0.06 8.07 6.34
CA ARG A 59 -0.84 7.04 7.04
C ARG A 59 -1.63 7.59 8.22
N GLU A 60 -1.05 8.50 8.99
CA GLU A 60 -1.75 9.17 10.10
C GLU A 60 -2.91 10.01 9.60
N LEU A 61 -2.68 10.84 8.58
CA LEU A 61 -3.73 11.65 7.96
C LEU A 61 -4.87 10.80 7.38
N GLN A 62 -4.54 9.66 6.76
CA GLN A 62 -5.55 8.73 6.27
C GLN A 62 -6.37 8.14 7.42
N ARG A 63 -5.72 7.66 8.49
CA ARG A 63 -6.43 7.15 9.68
C ARG A 63 -7.32 8.19 10.32
N ALA A 64 -6.85 9.43 10.45
CA ALA A 64 -7.63 10.53 10.98
C ALA A 64 -8.83 10.85 10.08
N ARG A 65 -8.65 10.81 8.75
CA ARG A 65 -9.74 10.99 7.78
C ARG A 65 -10.78 9.88 7.88
N ASP A 66 -10.34 8.63 8.01
CA ASP A 66 -11.23 7.48 8.15
C ASP A 66 -12.01 7.53 9.47
N ALA A 67 -11.36 7.93 10.56
CA ALA A 67 -11.99 8.10 11.87
C ALA A 67 -12.95 9.30 11.92
N ALA A 68 -12.64 10.39 11.20
CA ALA A 68 -13.51 11.54 11.06
C ALA A 68 -14.64 11.32 10.04
N SER A 69 -14.53 10.30 9.19
CA SER A 69 -15.58 9.97 8.24
C SER A 69 -16.81 9.51 9.03
N PRO A 70 -17.98 10.15 8.85
CA PRO A 70 -19.18 9.65 9.48
C PRO A 70 -19.42 8.21 9.01
N PRO A 71 -20.01 7.35 9.86
CA PRO A 71 -20.45 6.03 9.40
C PRO A 71 -21.32 6.25 8.17
N ALA A 72 -21.10 5.42 7.14
CA ALA A 72 -21.94 5.45 5.96
C ALA A 72 -23.41 5.43 6.42
N PRO A 73 -24.29 6.26 5.84
CA PRO A 73 -25.69 6.25 6.21
C PRO A 73 -26.16 4.80 6.12
N ALA A 74 -26.82 4.33 7.18
CA ALA A 74 -27.45 3.02 7.16
C ALA A 74 -28.27 2.96 5.87
N LEU A 75 -27.96 2.00 5.00
CA LEU A 75 -28.78 1.78 3.82
C LEU A 75 -30.22 1.62 4.29
N PRO A 76 -31.21 2.17 3.57
CA PRO A 76 -32.60 1.96 3.92
C PRO A 76 -32.85 0.46 4.11
N THR A 77 -33.15 0.06 5.35
CA THR A 77 -33.62 -1.28 5.70
C THR A 77 -35.14 -1.34 5.64
N ASP A 78 -35.79 -0.30 5.12
CA ASP A 78 -37.16 -0.49 4.65
C ASP A 78 -37.15 -1.69 3.71
N GLY A 79 -38.21 -2.49 3.76
CA GLY A 79 -38.32 -3.69 2.95
C GLY A 79 -38.36 -3.42 1.45
N SER A 80 -37.66 -2.40 0.95
CA SER A 80 -37.09 -2.27 -0.38
C SER A 80 -36.87 -3.67 -0.90
N ARG A 81 -37.83 -4.05 -1.76
CA ARG A 81 -37.80 -5.31 -2.49
C ARG A 81 -36.41 -5.34 -3.09
N HIS A 82 -35.54 -6.19 -2.56
CA HIS A 82 -34.30 -6.49 -3.24
C HIS A 82 -34.71 -6.80 -4.68
N CYS A 83 -34.06 -6.11 -5.63
CA CYS A 83 -34.29 -6.34 -7.04
C CYS A 83 -34.33 -7.85 -7.26
N SER A 84 -35.48 -8.39 -7.64
CA SER A 84 -35.60 -9.82 -7.86
C SER A 84 -34.71 -10.20 -9.05
N ALA A 85 -34.38 -11.48 -9.19
CA ALA A 85 -33.61 -11.92 -10.36
C ALA A 85 -34.31 -11.58 -11.69
N GLU A 86 -35.63 -11.44 -11.66
CA GLU A 86 -36.46 -11.03 -12.80
C GLU A 86 -36.36 -9.52 -13.04
N ASP A 87 -36.54 -8.71 -11.99
CA ASP A 87 -36.39 -7.24 -12.07
C ASP A 87 -34.98 -6.85 -12.56
N ALA A 88 -33.95 -7.58 -12.12
CA ALA A 88 -32.57 -7.36 -12.53
C ALA A 88 -32.37 -7.64 -14.02
N ARG A 89 -33.00 -8.71 -14.54
CA ARG A 89 -32.97 -9.04 -15.97
C ARG A 89 -33.65 -7.98 -16.80
N GLU A 90 -34.84 -7.54 -16.39
CA GLU A 90 -35.57 -6.48 -17.07
C GLU A 90 -34.75 -5.17 -17.14
N ILE A 91 -34.13 -4.77 -16.02
CA ILE A 91 -33.27 -3.58 -15.96
C ILE A 91 -32.08 -3.74 -16.91
N LEU A 92 -31.40 -4.88 -16.90
CA LEU A 92 -30.24 -5.13 -17.76
C LEU A 92 -30.62 -5.08 -19.24
N GLU A 93 -31.73 -5.71 -19.63
CA GLU A 93 -32.23 -5.67 -21.01
C GLU A 93 -32.62 -4.25 -21.44
N ARG A 94 -33.27 -3.49 -20.56
CA ARG A 94 -33.65 -2.08 -20.81
C ARG A 94 -32.44 -1.20 -21.14
N TYR A 95 -31.29 -1.45 -20.51
CA TYR A 95 -30.04 -0.71 -20.77
C TYR A 95 -29.14 -1.40 -21.82
N GLY A 96 -29.64 -2.39 -22.56
CA GLY A 96 -28.92 -3.04 -23.66
C GLY A 96 -27.93 -4.13 -23.25
N PHE A 97 -27.90 -4.51 -21.96
CA PHE A 97 -27.12 -5.65 -21.48
C PHE A 97 -27.92 -6.94 -21.71
N LYS A 98 -27.78 -7.53 -22.90
CA LYS A 98 -28.34 -8.85 -23.20
C LYS A 98 -27.58 -9.90 -22.39
N SER A 99 -28.19 -10.50 -21.36
CA SER A 99 -27.58 -11.62 -20.64
C SER A 99 -27.59 -12.86 -21.54
N SER A 100 -26.56 -13.04 -22.36
CA SER A 100 -26.37 -14.28 -23.13
C SER A 100 -25.71 -15.38 -22.31
N VAL A 101 -25.41 -15.12 -21.04
CA VAL A 101 -24.78 -16.10 -20.16
C VAL A 101 -25.90 -16.86 -19.45
N PRO A 102 -26.06 -18.18 -19.68
CA PRO A 102 -26.94 -18.97 -18.82
C PRO A 102 -26.52 -18.76 -17.36
N ALA A 103 -27.45 -18.93 -16.42
CA ALA A 103 -27.12 -18.92 -15.00
C ALA A 103 -26.20 -20.12 -14.71
N THR A 104 -24.93 -19.98 -15.07
CA THR A 104 -23.89 -20.89 -14.64
C THR A 104 -23.80 -20.62 -13.15
N THR A 105 -24.23 -21.58 -12.35
CA THR A 105 -23.74 -21.71 -10.99
C THR A 105 -22.23 -21.64 -11.12
N VAL A 106 -21.64 -20.48 -10.85
CA VAL A 106 -20.20 -20.39 -10.73
C VAL A 106 -19.93 -21.21 -9.49
N GLU A 107 -19.70 -22.52 -9.67
CA GLU A 107 -19.04 -23.30 -8.65
C GLU A 107 -17.80 -22.48 -8.34
N ARG A 108 -17.79 -21.84 -7.17
CA ARG A 108 -16.57 -21.30 -6.61
C ARG A 108 -15.68 -22.53 -6.52
N GLY A 109 -14.79 -22.66 -7.50
CA GLY A 109 -13.81 -23.73 -7.54
C GLY A 109 -13.14 -23.81 -6.18
N PRO A 110 -12.67 -25.00 -5.79
CA PRO A 110 -12.09 -25.22 -4.47
C PRO A 110 -11.14 -24.07 -4.17
N ARG A 111 -11.37 -23.37 -3.05
CA ARG A 111 -10.55 -22.22 -2.64
C ARG A 111 -9.12 -22.73 -2.42
N ARG A 112 -8.33 -22.77 -3.50
CA ARG A 112 -6.92 -23.13 -3.40
C ARG A 112 -6.21 -21.97 -2.72
N LEU A 113 -5.34 -22.30 -1.76
CA LEU A 113 -4.44 -21.31 -1.20
C LEU A 113 -3.56 -20.76 -2.33
N PRO A 114 -3.36 -19.42 -2.41
CA PRO A 114 -2.47 -18.84 -3.40
C PRO A 114 -1.06 -19.44 -3.30
N THR A 115 -0.46 -19.76 -4.45
CA THR A 115 0.91 -20.28 -4.52
C THR A 115 1.93 -19.15 -4.60
N VAL A 116 3.22 -19.48 -4.46
CA VAL A 116 4.32 -18.52 -4.66
C VAL A 116 4.24 -17.90 -6.06
N ASP A 117 3.93 -18.70 -7.08
CA ASP A 117 3.84 -18.24 -8.47
C ASP A 117 2.66 -17.28 -8.68
N ASP A 118 1.54 -17.45 -7.95
CA ASP A 118 0.42 -16.50 -7.98
C ASP A 118 0.86 -15.10 -7.48
N TYR A 119 1.75 -15.04 -6.48
CA TYR A 119 2.30 -13.77 -5.98
C TYR A 119 3.35 -13.19 -6.93
N VAL A 120 4.20 -14.03 -7.55
CA VAL A 120 5.17 -13.59 -8.55
C VAL A 120 4.48 -13.02 -9.79
N ALA A 121 3.38 -13.61 -10.23
CA ALA A 121 2.55 -13.09 -11.33
C ALA A 121 1.96 -11.71 -11.02
N LEU A 122 1.80 -11.35 -9.74
CA LEU A 122 1.37 -10.03 -9.29
C LEU A 122 2.53 -9.04 -9.07
N GLY A 123 3.76 -9.43 -9.44
CA GLY A 123 4.96 -8.59 -9.30
C GLY A 123 5.56 -8.59 -7.90
N VAL A 124 5.16 -9.51 -7.01
CA VAL A 124 5.77 -9.67 -5.69
C VAL A 124 7.06 -10.47 -5.84
N SER A 125 8.12 -10.06 -5.14
CA SER A 125 9.39 -10.81 -5.16
C SER A 125 9.21 -12.21 -4.55
N ARG A 126 9.97 -13.19 -5.06
CA ARG A 126 9.85 -14.59 -4.65
C ARG A 126 10.04 -14.78 -3.14
N ASP A 127 11.01 -14.09 -2.53
CA ASP A 127 11.26 -14.19 -1.07
C ASP A 127 10.05 -13.71 -0.24
N VAL A 128 9.38 -12.64 -0.68
CA VAL A 128 8.19 -12.10 -0.02
C VAL A 128 6.99 -13.03 -0.24
N ALA A 129 6.87 -13.60 -1.45
CA ALA A 129 5.84 -14.57 -1.80
C ALA A 129 5.95 -15.87 -0.96
N GLU A 130 7.16 -16.41 -0.80
CA GLU A 130 7.42 -17.61 0.02
C GLU A 130 7.02 -17.38 1.47
N LYS A 131 7.42 -16.24 2.05
CA LYS A 131 7.03 -15.86 3.41
C LYS A 131 5.51 -15.71 3.55
N ALA A 132 4.85 -15.06 2.60
CA ALA A 132 3.41 -14.85 2.64
C ALA A 132 2.61 -16.17 2.56
N VAL A 133 3.08 -17.12 1.74
CA VAL A 133 2.47 -18.47 1.63
C VAL A 133 2.68 -19.27 2.91
N ALA A 134 3.89 -19.25 3.49
CA ALA A 134 4.20 -19.94 4.74
C ALA A 134 3.35 -19.41 5.91
N ASP A 135 3.28 -18.09 6.07
CA ASP A 135 2.47 -17.44 7.11
C ASP A 135 0.97 -17.79 6.98
N ARG A 136 0.48 -17.92 5.73
CA ARG A 136 -0.93 -18.23 5.49
C ARG A 136 -1.25 -19.69 5.75
N ARG A 137 -0.33 -20.62 5.44
CA ARG A 137 -0.46 -22.04 5.81
C ARG A 137 -0.47 -22.22 7.32
N ALA A 138 0.45 -21.58 8.03
CA ALA A 138 0.48 -21.63 9.50
C ALA A 138 -0.85 -21.19 10.14
N ARG A 139 -1.47 -20.11 9.61
CA ARG A 139 -2.79 -19.65 10.08
C ARG A 139 -3.95 -20.60 9.76
N CYS A 140 -3.89 -21.33 8.64
CA CYS A 140 -4.94 -22.28 8.25
C CYS A 140 -4.82 -23.61 9.00
N ASP A 141 -3.61 -24.04 9.33
CA ASP A 141 -3.33 -25.31 10.00
C ASP A 141 -3.46 -25.21 11.54
N GLY A 142 -3.87 -24.06 12.07
CA GLY A 142 -4.02 -23.84 13.52
C GLY A 142 -2.70 -23.89 14.31
N SER A 143 -1.56 -23.89 13.61
CA SER A 143 -0.24 -23.97 14.22
C SER A 143 0.28 -22.56 14.49
N PRO A 144 0.67 -22.21 15.73
CA PRO A 144 1.11 -20.86 16.04
C PRO A 144 2.35 -20.52 15.22
N ALA A 145 2.34 -19.31 14.64
CA ALA A 145 3.45 -18.79 13.85
C ALA A 145 4.78 -18.92 14.63
N PRO A 146 5.89 -19.31 13.99
CA PRO A 146 7.16 -19.41 14.67
C PRO A 146 7.59 -18.04 15.20
N SER A 147 7.64 -17.94 16.53
CA SER A 147 8.18 -16.80 17.25
C SER A 147 9.61 -16.53 16.81
N ASN A 148 9.85 -15.43 16.09
CA ASN A 148 11.19 -14.94 15.81
C ASN A 148 11.82 -14.37 17.09
N SER A 149 12.37 -15.27 17.90
CA SER A 149 13.30 -14.91 18.99
C SER A 149 14.72 -14.82 18.42
N SER A 150 15.05 -13.69 17.80
CA SER A 150 16.46 -13.30 17.63
C SER A 150 16.93 -12.62 18.91
N HIS A 151 17.42 -13.42 19.86
CA HIS A 151 18.21 -12.91 20.96
C HIS A 151 19.65 -12.70 20.51
N ARG A 152 20.07 -11.44 20.56
CA ARG A 152 21.47 -11.01 20.68
C ARG A 152 22.10 -11.68 21.89
N SER A 153 23.27 -12.29 21.71
CA SER A 153 24.54 -11.94 22.37
C SER A 153 25.67 -12.76 21.75
#